data_AF-A0A3D0VID3-F1
#
_entry.id   AF-A0A3D0VID3-F1
#
_cell.length_a   1.000
_cell.length_b   1.000
_cell.length_c   1.000
_cell.angle_alpha   90.00
_cell.angle_beta   90.00
_cell.angle_gamma   90.00
#
_symmetry.space_group_name_H-M   'P 1'
#
loop_
_entity.id
_entity.type
_entity.pdbx_description
1 polymer ?
#
loop_
_entity_poly.entity_id
_entity_poly.type
_entity_poly.pdbx_seq_one_letter_code
_entity_poly.pdbx_strand_id
1 'polypeptide(L)'
;MKKSRSYILISFLLLICVQSCREPEKPIYYMSQEFKDYVDFPVGSWWVYEDSITGKIDSLTLTYSQYKILDNDNDDYQNEDLYQKFKCGDSVLTVLSGCDDLARCFLIGNGFKSIIYFFQSESGSSYFQPYNIEIISNSDTMVINGYEYYDVVCIRENRITGKFFYWSKNIGLVKIKSESDNRQLKSYHINN
;
A
#
# COMPACT_ATOMS: atom_id res chain seq x y z
N MET A 1 49.80 -49.67 -0.58
CA MET A 1 48.57 -49.08 0.01
C MET A 1 48.50 -47.55 -0.14
N LYS A 2 48.45 -46.98 -1.36
CA LYS A 2 48.34 -45.52 -1.60
C LYS A 2 47.06 -45.05 -2.31
N LYS A 3 46.25 -45.98 -2.85
CA LYS A 3 45.04 -45.64 -3.65
C LYS A 3 43.83 -45.19 -2.81
N SER A 4 43.75 -45.55 -1.53
CA SER A 4 42.57 -45.26 -0.68
C SER A 4 42.42 -43.77 -0.31
N ARG A 5 43.51 -43.00 -0.30
CA ARG A 5 43.48 -41.56 0.07
C ARG A 5 42.92 -40.66 -1.05
N SER A 6 43.00 -41.07 -2.31
CA SER A 6 42.44 -40.29 -3.45
C SER A 6 40.91 -40.37 -3.55
N TYR A 7 40.30 -41.52 -3.22
CA TYR A 7 38.84 -41.67 -3.32
C TYR A 7 38.08 -40.84 -2.28
N ILE A 8 38.66 -40.64 -1.10
CA ILE A 8 38.09 -39.79 -0.04
C ILE A 8 38.06 -38.33 -0.50
N LEU A 9 39.14 -37.85 -1.14
CA LEU A 9 39.22 -36.48 -1.63
C LEU A 9 38.20 -36.20 -2.75
N ILE A 10 38.03 -37.15 -3.68
CA ILE A 10 37.06 -37.06 -4.79
C ILE A 10 35.62 -37.12 -4.26
N SER A 11 35.35 -37.99 -3.29
CA SER A 11 34.03 -38.06 -2.65
C SER A 11 33.68 -36.78 -1.89
N PHE A 12 34.67 -36.15 -1.25
CA PHE A 12 34.49 -34.88 -0.54
C PHE A 12 34.26 -33.71 -1.50
N LEU A 13 34.99 -33.66 -2.62
CA LEU A 13 34.78 -32.67 -3.69
C LEU A 13 33.39 -32.79 -4.34
N LEU A 14 32.90 -34.01 -4.57
CA LEU A 14 31.55 -34.24 -5.10
C LEU A 14 30.46 -33.76 -4.13
N LEU A 15 30.66 -33.95 -2.81
CA LEU A 15 29.74 -33.43 -1.78
C LEU A 15 29.70 -31.90 -1.73
N ILE A 16 30.84 -31.22 -1.96
CA ILE A 16 30.90 -29.75 -2.02
C ILE A 16 30.21 -29.23 -3.29
N CYS A 17 30.38 -29.90 -4.43
CA CYS A 17 29.70 -29.51 -5.67
C CYS A 17 28.17 -29.63 -5.58
N VAL A 18 27.63 -30.62 -4.85
CA VAL A 18 26.17 -30.79 -4.68
C VAL A 18 25.57 -29.70 -3.77
N GLN A 19 26.35 -29.09 -2.87
CA GLN A 19 25.87 -27.99 -2.02
C GLN A 19 25.94 -26.61 -2.71
N SER A 20 26.76 -26.47 -3.76
CA SER A 20 26.96 -25.19 -4.46
C SER A 20 25.90 -24.87 -5.53
N CYS A 21 24.93 -25.76 -5.77
CA CYS A 21 23.89 -25.60 -6.79
C CYS A 21 22.50 -25.25 -6.20
N ARG A 22 22.45 -24.42 -5.16
CA ARG A 22 21.20 -23.75 -4.80
C ARG A 22 21.28 -22.32 -5.31
N GLU A 23 20.34 -21.97 -6.19
CA GLU A 23 20.12 -20.57 -6.51
C GLU A 23 19.85 -19.82 -5.19
N PRO A 24 20.45 -18.64 -4.99
CA PRO A 24 20.17 -17.86 -3.79
C PRO A 24 18.66 -17.55 -3.75
N GLU A 25 18.04 -17.73 -2.58
CA GLU A 25 16.66 -17.31 -2.39
C GLU A 25 16.58 -15.79 -2.57
N LYS A 26 15.60 -15.32 -3.35
CA LYS A 26 15.34 -13.89 -3.55
C LYS A 26 14.98 -13.25 -2.20
N PRO A 27 15.51 -12.05 -1.87
CA PRO A 27 15.04 -11.32 -0.70
C PRO A 27 13.56 -10.96 -0.84
N ILE A 28 12.85 -10.95 0.30
CA ILE A 28 11.45 -10.52 0.38
C ILE A 28 11.40 -9.13 1.01
N TYR A 29 10.79 -8.18 0.32
CA TYR A 29 10.48 -6.85 0.85
C TYR A 29 9.06 -6.86 1.41
N TYR A 30 8.95 -6.49 2.70
CA TYR A 30 7.68 -6.38 3.41
C TYR A 30 7.27 -4.92 3.52
N MET A 31 5.97 -4.65 3.51
CA MET A 31 5.50 -3.30 3.83
C MET A 31 5.76 -3.00 5.30
N SER A 32 6.16 -1.76 5.59
CA SER A 32 6.39 -1.32 6.97
C SER A 32 5.08 -1.35 7.77
N GLN A 33 5.17 -1.59 9.08
CA GLN A 33 3.99 -1.49 9.95
C GLN A 33 3.39 -0.07 9.90
N GLU A 34 4.24 0.95 9.86
CA GLU A 34 3.80 2.34 9.77
C GLU A 34 2.95 2.58 8.52
N PHE A 35 3.32 2.01 7.37
CA PHE A 35 2.49 2.07 6.16
C PHE A 35 1.18 1.30 6.33
N LYS A 36 1.25 0.08 6.87
CA LYS A 36 0.06 -0.77 7.12
C LYS A 36 -0.96 -0.07 8.01
N ASP A 37 -0.52 0.72 8.99
CA ASP A 37 -1.41 1.49 9.87
C ASP A 37 -2.31 2.49 9.10
N TYR A 38 -1.98 2.86 7.85
CA TYR A 38 -2.82 3.73 7.02
C TYR A 38 -3.74 2.99 6.04
N VAL A 39 -3.47 1.71 5.74
CA VAL A 39 -4.08 1.03 4.59
C VAL A 39 -4.59 -0.38 4.87
N ASP A 40 -4.01 -1.08 5.84
CA ASP A 40 -4.43 -2.42 6.21
C ASP A 40 -5.50 -2.36 7.30
N PHE A 41 -6.72 -2.66 6.89
CA PHE A 41 -7.87 -2.70 7.77
C PHE A 41 -8.50 -4.08 7.75
N PRO A 42 -9.10 -4.52 8.87
CA PRO A 42 -9.80 -5.79 8.92
C PRO A 42 -11.08 -5.76 8.07
N VAL A 43 -11.37 -6.90 7.43
CA VAL A 43 -12.62 -7.10 6.68
C VAL A 43 -13.83 -6.84 7.59
N GLY A 44 -14.84 -6.16 7.05
CA GLY A 44 -16.01 -5.68 7.79
C GLY A 44 -15.91 -4.21 8.19
N SER A 45 -14.72 -3.61 8.14
CA SER A 45 -14.54 -2.17 8.34
C SER A 45 -15.26 -1.35 7.27
N TRP A 46 -15.74 -0.17 7.64
CA TRP A 46 -16.47 0.71 6.74
C TRP A 46 -16.24 2.19 6.99
N TRP A 47 -16.47 2.99 5.95
CA TRP A 47 -16.32 4.45 5.92
C TRP A 47 -17.52 5.08 5.23
N VAL A 48 -18.01 6.18 5.77
CA VAL A 48 -19.09 6.99 5.19
C VAL A 48 -18.55 8.38 4.91
N TYR A 49 -18.67 8.82 3.67
CA TYR A 49 -18.20 10.12 3.20
C TYR A 49 -19.38 10.99 2.81
N GLU A 50 -19.24 12.30 3.04
CA GLU A 50 -20.16 13.32 2.57
C GLU A 50 -19.39 14.33 1.74
N ASP A 51 -19.88 14.60 0.54
CA ASP A 51 -19.37 15.69 -0.29
C ASP A 51 -19.91 17.03 0.24
N SER A 52 -19.02 17.89 0.72
CA SER A 52 -19.41 19.17 1.31
C SER A 52 -19.97 20.18 0.31
N ILE A 53 -19.85 19.93 -1.01
CA ILE A 53 -20.42 20.79 -2.06
C ILE A 53 -21.85 20.35 -2.38
N THR A 54 -22.06 19.05 -2.58
CA THR A 54 -23.35 18.50 -3.07
C THR A 54 -24.23 17.94 -1.96
N GLY A 55 -23.68 17.69 -0.77
CA GLY A 55 -24.34 16.96 0.31
C GLY A 55 -24.52 15.46 0.03
N LYS A 56 -23.96 14.95 -1.07
CA LYS A 56 -24.08 13.54 -1.44
C LYS A 56 -23.30 12.67 -0.47
N ILE A 57 -23.97 11.62 0.01
CA ILE A 57 -23.38 10.62 0.91
C ILE A 57 -23.05 9.37 0.10
N ASP A 58 -21.85 8.84 0.31
CA ASP A 58 -21.40 7.56 -0.22
C ASP A 58 -20.70 6.75 0.88
N SER A 59 -20.63 5.43 0.73
CA SER A 59 -20.00 4.55 1.73
C SER A 59 -19.14 3.49 1.08
N LEU A 60 -18.11 3.06 1.82
CA LEU A 60 -17.20 1.98 1.47
C LEU A 60 -17.25 0.93 2.57
N THR A 61 -17.35 -0.34 2.21
CA THR A 61 -17.19 -1.46 3.14
C THR A 61 -16.11 -2.38 2.62
N LEU A 62 -15.09 -2.65 3.42
CA LEU A 62 -14.05 -3.62 3.08
C LEU A 62 -14.64 -5.03 3.18
N THR A 63 -14.72 -5.71 2.03
CA THR A 63 -15.36 -7.03 1.90
C THR A 63 -14.37 -8.16 1.71
N TYR A 64 -13.12 -7.84 1.37
CA TYR A 64 -12.07 -8.81 1.11
C TYR A 64 -10.72 -8.16 1.32
N SER A 65 -9.82 -8.88 1.98
CA SER A 65 -8.42 -8.49 2.18
C SER A 65 -7.58 -9.75 2.09
N GLN A 66 -6.47 -9.70 1.35
CA GLN A 66 -5.54 -10.81 1.24
C GLN A 66 -4.11 -10.29 1.02
N TYR A 67 -3.18 -10.85 1.80
CA TYR A 67 -1.75 -10.74 1.56
C TYR A 67 -1.25 -11.77 0.53
N LYS A 68 -0.27 -11.36 -0.28
CA LYS A 68 0.46 -12.23 -1.20
C LYS A 68 1.93 -11.84 -1.21
N ILE A 69 2.82 -12.83 -1.36
CA ILE A 69 4.20 -12.59 -1.78
C ILE A 69 4.21 -12.76 -3.29
N LEU A 70 4.56 -11.69 -4.02
CA LEU A 70 4.73 -11.72 -5.46
C LEU A 70 6.18 -12.02 -5.81
N ASP A 71 6.35 -12.98 -6.71
CA ASP A 71 7.62 -13.32 -7.33
C ASP A 71 7.51 -13.00 -8.82
N ASN A 72 8.13 -11.90 -9.23
CA ASN A 72 8.24 -11.53 -10.63
C ASN A 72 9.51 -12.15 -11.21
N ASP A 73 9.37 -12.86 -12.32
CA ASP A 73 10.49 -13.50 -13.01
C ASP A 73 11.60 -12.51 -13.42
N ASN A 74 11.25 -11.23 -13.61
CA ASN A 74 12.18 -10.18 -14.02
C ASN A 74 12.89 -9.47 -12.84
N ASP A 75 12.43 -9.70 -11.62
CA ASP A 75 12.96 -9.03 -10.43
C ASP A 75 13.87 -9.99 -9.67
N ASP A 76 14.97 -9.48 -9.10
CA ASP A 76 15.86 -10.23 -8.22
C ASP A 76 15.35 -10.28 -6.77
N TYR A 77 14.10 -9.87 -6.55
CA TYR A 77 13.43 -9.79 -5.26
C TYR A 77 11.96 -10.23 -5.34
N GLN A 78 11.35 -10.42 -4.17
CA GLN A 78 9.92 -10.65 -3.99
C GLN A 78 9.31 -9.52 -3.15
N ASN A 79 8.03 -9.23 -3.34
CA ASN A 79 7.33 -8.16 -2.61
C ASN A 79 6.09 -8.66 -1.89
N GLU A 80 5.83 -8.11 -0.71
CA GLU A 80 4.54 -8.24 -0.03
C GLU A 80 3.52 -7.28 -0.65
N ASP A 81 2.43 -7.85 -1.16
CA ASP A 81 1.27 -7.12 -1.66
C ASP A 81 0.05 -7.37 -0.76
N LEU A 82 -0.72 -6.31 -0.53
CA LEU A 82 -2.03 -6.33 0.09
C LEU A 82 -3.09 -6.00 -0.96
N TYR A 83 -3.96 -6.97 -1.23
CA TYR A 83 -5.07 -6.81 -2.14
C TYR A 83 -6.39 -6.70 -1.38
N GLN A 84 -7.15 -5.65 -1.65
CA GLN A 84 -8.41 -5.34 -0.97
C GLN A 84 -9.55 -5.06 -1.95
N LYS A 85 -10.78 -5.45 -1.57
CA LYS A 85 -12.01 -5.08 -2.29
C LYS A 85 -13.00 -4.37 -1.38
N PHE A 86 -13.41 -3.18 -1.81
CA PHE A 86 -14.41 -2.37 -1.13
C PHE A 86 -15.72 -2.38 -1.92
N LYS A 87 -16.83 -2.65 -1.24
CA LYS A 87 -18.18 -2.48 -1.79
C LYS A 87 -18.59 -1.01 -1.65
N CYS A 88 -19.13 -0.43 -2.72
CA CYS A 88 -19.65 0.93 -2.79
C CYS A 88 -20.99 0.92 -3.53
N GLY A 89 -22.11 0.83 -2.79
CA GLY A 89 -23.41 0.56 -3.42
C GLY A 89 -23.36 -0.75 -4.22
N ASP A 90 -23.66 -0.68 -5.52
CA ASP A 90 -23.58 -1.82 -6.45
C ASP A 90 -22.21 -1.98 -7.14
N SER A 91 -21.25 -1.10 -6.84
CA SER A 91 -19.90 -1.12 -7.41
C SER A 91 -18.89 -1.78 -6.47
N VAL A 92 -17.79 -2.26 -7.04
CA VAL A 92 -16.63 -2.76 -6.29
C VAL A 92 -15.39 -1.94 -6.66
N LEU A 93 -14.75 -1.38 -5.64
CA LEU A 93 -13.44 -0.75 -5.72
C LEU A 93 -12.38 -1.79 -5.36
N THR A 94 -11.38 -1.95 -6.23
CA THR A 94 -10.24 -2.82 -5.97
C THR A 94 -9.03 -1.96 -5.66
N VAL A 95 -8.32 -2.30 -4.59
CA VAL A 95 -7.14 -1.58 -4.11
C VAL A 95 -5.98 -2.57 -4.00
N LEU A 96 -4.83 -2.16 -4.52
CA LEU A 96 -3.56 -2.85 -4.37
C LEU A 96 -2.63 -1.96 -3.57
N SER A 97 -2.01 -2.53 -2.53
CA SER A 97 -0.88 -1.92 -1.86
C SER A 97 0.32 -2.84 -1.91
N GLY A 98 1.52 -2.30 -1.99
CA GLY A 98 2.75 -3.08 -2.05
C GLY A 98 3.97 -2.24 -1.71
N CYS A 99 5.12 -2.89 -1.68
CA CYS A 99 6.42 -2.23 -1.56
C CYS A 99 7.39 -2.67 -2.65
N ASP A 100 8.45 -1.89 -2.87
CA ASP A 100 9.54 -2.22 -3.80
C ASP A 100 10.90 -2.35 -3.08
N ASP A 101 11.93 -2.69 -3.85
CA ASP A 101 13.32 -2.89 -3.42
C ASP A 101 13.95 -1.65 -2.76
N LEU A 102 13.39 -0.47 -3.00
CA LEU A 102 13.78 0.79 -2.34
C LEU A 102 12.95 1.06 -1.07
N ALA A 103 12.22 0.06 -0.57
CA ALA A 103 11.32 0.14 0.57
C ALA A 103 10.20 1.18 0.42
N ARG A 104 9.85 1.54 -0.82
CA ARG A 104 8.79 2.51 -1.08
C ARG A 104 7.45 1.79 -1.08
N CYS A 105 6.54 2.21 -0.21
CA CYS A 105 5.23 1.59 -0.09
C CYS A 105 4.16 2.44 -0.80
N PHE A 106 3.28 1.83 -1.56
CA PHE A 106 2.22 2.50 -2.31
C PHE A 106 0.88 1.81 -2.14
N LEU A 107 -0.20 2.57 -2.35
CA LEU A 107 -1.57 2.10 -2.50
C LEU A 107 -2.13 2.72 -3.78
N ILE A 108 -2.74 1.91 -4.62
CA ILE A 108 -3.45 2.34 -5.82
C ILE A 108 -4.81 1.62 -5.87
N GLY A 109 -5.88 2.41 -5.90
CA GLY A 109 -7.25 1.91 -6.01
C GLY A 109 -7.94 2.40 -7.27
N ASN A 110 -8.51 1.49 -8.06
CA ASN A 110 -9.35 1.83 -9.21
C ASN A 110 -10.83 1.61 -8.87
N GLY A 111 -11.57 2.70 -8.66
CA GLY A 111 -12.99 2.69 -8.32
C GLY A 111 -13.37 3.99 -7.61
N PHE A 112 -14.66 4.35 -7.60
CA PHE A 112 -15.16 5.64 -7.08
C PHE A 112 -14.99 6.85 -8.02
N LYS A 113 -15.09 6.66 -9.35
CA LYS A 113 -14.85 7.72 -10.38
C LYS A 113 -13.48 8.41 -10.28
N SER A 114 -12.56 7.91 -9.44
CA SER A 114 -11.22 8.44 -9.21
C SER A 114 -10.25 7.30 -8.88
N ILE A 115 -8.96 7.54 -9.09
CA ILE A 115 -7.92 6.68 -8.55
C ILE A 115 -7.62 7.16 -7.13
N ILE A 116 -7.49 6.25 -6.16
CA ILE A 116 -7.13 6.55 -4.78
C ILE A 116 -5.66 6.20 -4.57
N TYR A 117 -4.88 7.10 -3.95
CA TYR A 117 -3.46 6.92 -3.71
C TYR A 117 -3.07 7.10 -2.26
N PHE A 118 -2.18 6.25 -1.78
CA PHE A 118 -1.35 6.49 -0.60
C PHE A 118 0.09 6.11 -0.92
N PHE A 119 1.05 6.86 -0.37
CA PHE A 119 2.48 6.63 -0.59
C PHE A 119 3.25 7.03 0.66
N GLN A 120 4.18 6.19 1.10
CA GLN A 120 5.09 6.52 2.20
C GLN A 120 6.47 6.82 1.64
N SER A 121 6.93 8.06 1.85
CA SER A 121 8.26 8.56 1.52
C SER A 121 8.51 9.91 2.20
N GLU A 122 9.71 10.46 2.04
CA GLU A 122 10.05 11.79 2.54
C GLU A 122 9.24 12.89 1.84
N SER A 123 8.92 13.97 2.56
CA SER A 123 8.19 15.12 2.02
C SER A 123 8.92 15.72 0.81
N GLY A 124 8.18 16.09 -0.24
CA GLY A 124 8.74 16.60 -1.49
C GLY A 124 9.32 15.53 -2.42
N SER A 125 9.29 14.25 -2.04
CA SER A 125 9.53 13.17 -2.99
C SER A 125 8.35 13.02 -3.95
N SER A 126 8.66 12.69 -5.20
CA SER A 126 7.67 12.37 -6.23
C SER A 126 7.79 10.89 -6.60
N TYR A 127 6.66 10.23 -6.77
CA TYR A 127 6.63 8.81 -7.13
C TYR A 127 5.74 8.57 -8.35
N PHE A 128 6.19 7.60 -9.15
CA PHE A 128 5.49 6.96 -10.25
C PHE A 128 5.08 7.85 -11.44
N GLN A 129 5.83 7.75 -12.54
CA GLN A 129 5.29 8.01 -13.88
C GLN A 129 4.34 6.84 -14.22
N PRO A 130 3.07 7.08 -14.58
CA PRO A 130 2.54 8.32 -15.16
C PRO A 130 1.76 9.25 -14.19
N TYR A 131 1.56 8.88 -12.93
CA TYR A 131 0.54 9.53 -12.08
C TYR A 131 1.00 10.80 -11.34
N ASN A 132 2.31 11.06 -11.25
CA ASN A 132 2.88 12.28 -10.63
C ASN A 132 2.27 12.59 -9.26
N ILE A 133 2.51 11.72 -8.29
CA ILE A 133 1.99 11.84 -6.93
C ILE A 133 3.08 12.44 -6.03
N GLU A 134 2.71 13.36 -5.15
CA GLU A 134 3.63 14.04 -4.25
C GLU A 134 3.07 14.12 -2.82
N ILE A 135 3.91 13.82 -1.84
CA ILE A 135 3.60 14.09 -0.42
C ILE A 135 3.84 15.56 -0.16
N ILE A 136 2.77 16.29 0.17
CA ILE A 136 2.80 17.74 0.37
C ILE A 136 3.13 18.10 1.81
N SER A 137 2.56 17.36 2.75
CA SER A 137 2.74 17.63 4.18
C SER A 137 2.37 16.43 5.03
N ASN A 138 3.03 16.34 6.17
CA ASN A 138 2.61 15.54 7.31
C ASN A 138 2.14 16.49 8.41
N SER A 139 1.07 16.15 9.10
CA SER A 139 0.50 16.98 10.17
C SER A 139 0.09 16.11 11.33
N ASP A 140 0.55 16.44 12.53
CA ASP A 140 0.22 15.68 13.75
C ASP A 140 -1.28 15.64 14.01
N THR A 141 -2.00 16.70 13.63
CA THR A 141 -3.46 16.80 13.82
C THR A 141 -4.12 17.59 12.69
N MET A 142 -5.32 17.16 12.30
CA MET A 142 -6.22 17.88 11.40
C MET A 142 -7.65 17.81 11.93
N VAL A 143 -8.38 18.92 11.86
CA VAL A 143 -9.81 18.96 12.20
C VAL A 143 -10.65 18.91 10.92
N ILE A 144 -11.54 17.92 10.82
CA ILE A 144 -12.51 17.79 9.72
C ILE A 144 -13.90 17.59 10.35
N ASN A 145 -14.87 18.44 10.02
CA ASN A 145 -16.23 18.39 10.56
C ASN A 145 -16.31 18.37 12.10
N GLY A 146 -15.36 19.03 12.78
CA GLY A 146 -15.29 19.08 14.25
C GLY A 146 -14.68 17.84 14.91
N TYR A 147 -14.20 16.86 14.13
CA TYR A 147 -13.46 15.71 14.62
C TYR A 147 -11.96 15.89 14.41
N GLU A 148 -11.17 15.49 15.41
CA GLU A 148 -9.72 15.47 15.32
C GLU A 148 -9.24 14.15 14.71
N TYR A 149 -8.31 14.29 13.76
CA TYR A 149 -7.62 13.20 13.10
C TYR A 149 -6.13 13.39 13.34
N TYR A 150 -5.42 12.32 13.70
CA TYR A 150 -4.00 12.37 14.03
C TYR A 150 -3.15 11.75 12.92
N ASP A 151 -1.87 12.12 12.91
CA ASP A 151 -0.87 11.62 11.97
C ASP A 151 -1.39 11.65 10.53
N VAL A 152 -1.70 12.85 10.04
CA VAL A 152 -2.37 13.05 8.76
C VAL A 152 -1.35 13.34 7.66
N VAL A 153 -1.32 12.47 6.65
CA VAL A 153 -0.51 12.62 5.44
C VAL A 153 -1.37 13.24 4.33
N CYS A 154 -0.87 14.32 3.74
CA CYS A 154 -1.48 15.01 2.61
C CYS A 154 -0.74 14.66 1.31
N ILE A 155 -1.45 14.07 0.37
CA ILE A 155 -0.93 13.62 -0.92
C ILE A 155 -1.64 14.38 -2.04
N ARG A 156 -0.89 14.87 -3.01
CA ARG A 156 -1.42 15.52 -4.21
C ARG A 156 -1.24 14.60 -5.42
N GLU A 157 -2.34 14.27 -6.10
CA GLU A 157 -2.30 13.74 -7.47
C GLU A 157 -2.08 14.91 -8.42
N ASN A 158 -1.14 14.75 -9.37
CA ASN A 158 -0.84 15.56 -10.56
C ASN A 158 -1.34 17.03 -10.56
N ARG A 159 -0.45 17.96 -10.93
CA ARG A 159 -0.78 19.39 -11.12
C ARG A 159 -2.01 19.67 -12.01
N ILE A 160 -2.42 18.74 -12.88
CA ILE A 160 -3.58 18.89 -13.76
C ILE A 160 -4.92 18.68 -13.04
N THR A 161 -5.08 17.62 -12.23
CA THR A 161 -6.34 17.39 -11.50
C THR A 161 -6.39 18.17 -10.19
N GLY A 162 -5.23 18.48 -9.61
CA GLY A 162 -5.12 19.23 -8.35
C GLY A 162 -5.81 18.55 -7.18
N LYS A 163 -5.97 17.22 -7.24
CA LYS A 163 -6.65 16.44 -6.21
C LYS A 163 -5.74 16.21 -5.02
N PHE A 164 -6.25 16.51 -3.84
CA PHE A 164 -5.59 16.24 -2.56
C PHE A 164 -6.30 15.10 -1.84
N PHE A 165 -5.52 14.19 -1.28
CA PHE A 165 -5.95 13.07 -0.45
C PHE A 165 -5.33 13.22 0.92
N TYR A 166 -6.14 13.13 1.96
CA TYR A 166 -5.70 13.23 3.35
C TYR A 166 -5.94 11.90 4.03
N TRP A 167 -4.89 11.29 4.54
CA TRP A 167 -4.90 9.97 5.17
C TRP A 167 -4.51 10.10 6.62
N SER A 168 -5.32 9.56 7.53
CA SER A 168 -5.04 9.53 8.96
C SER A 168 -4.68 8.11 9.40
N LYS A 169 -3.68 8.00 10.26
CA LYS A 169 -3.23 6.73 10.80
C LYS A 169 -4.37 6.00 11.55
N ASN A 170 -4.44 4.68 11.38
CA ASN A 170 -5.45 3.78 11.91
C ASN A 170 -6.90 4.05 11.46
N ILE A 171 -7.12 5.00 10.54
CA ILE A 171 -8.44 5.36 10.03
C ILE A 171 -8.48 5.26 8.51
N GLY A 172 -7.40 5.63 7.81
CA GLY A 172 -7.32 5.63 6.35
C GLY A 172 -7.69 6.98 5.75
N LEU A 173 -8.33 6.98 4.58
CA LEU A 173 -8.65 8.21 3.85
C LEU A 173 -9.74 9.01 4.58
N VAL A 174 -9.41 10.21 5.05
CA VAL A 174 -10.32 11.08 5.82
C VAL A 174 -10.89 12.24 5.01
N LYS A 175 -10.22 12.63 3.92
CA LYS A 175 -10.70 13.71 3.04
C LYS A 175 -10.12 13.61 1.63
N ILE A 176 -10.95 13.99 0.66
CA ILE A 176 -10.56 14.25 -0.72
C ILE A 176 -10.94 15.69 -1.04
N LYS A 177 -10.06 16.43 -1.72
CA LYS A 177 -10.31 17.82 -2.11
C LYS A 177 -9.83 18.09 -3.53
N SER A 178 -10.73 18.55 -4.39
CA SER A 178 -10.47 19.17 -5.69
C SER A 178 -11.55 20.21 -6.02
N GLU A 179 -11.54 20.76 -7.23
CA GLU A 179 -12.59 21.67 -7.70
C GLU A 179 -13.98 21.03 -7.79
N SER A 180 -14.05 19.72 -8.01
CA SER A 180 -15.29 18.99 -8.28
C SER A 180 -15.62 17.90 -7.24
N ASP A 181 -14.76 17.71 -6.24
CA ASP A 181 -14.89 16.65 -5.25
C ASP A 181 -14.36 17.13 -3.90
N ASN A 182 -15.25 17.27 -2.92
CA ASN A 182 -14.90 17.69 -1.57
C ASN A 182 -15.48 16.74 -0.52
N ARG A 183 -15.22 15.44 -0.72
CA ARG A 183 -15.63 14.38 0.20
C ARG A 183 -14.84 14.43 1.50
N GLN A 184 -15.56 14.35 2.61
CA GLN A 184 -15.03 14.34 3.95
C GLN A 184 -15.61 13.16 4.72
N LEU A 185 -14.78 12.51 5.54
CA LEU A 185 -15.21 11.41 6.37
C LEU A 185 -16.22 11.92 7.40
N LYS A 186 -17.39 11.28 7.41
CA LYS A 186 -18.51 11.60 8.30
C LYS A 186 -18.59 10.62 9.46
N SER A 187 -18.38 9.35 9.19
CA SER A 187 -18.31 8.29 10.19
C SER A 187 -17.55 7.10 9.63
N TYR A 188 -17.03 6.26 10.53
CA TYR A 188 -16.33 5.04 10.17
C TYR A 188 -16.48 4.00 11.30
N HIS A 189 -16.13 2.77 10.97
CA HIS A 189 -15.96 1.68 11.92
C HIS A 189 -14.81 0.82 11.45
N ILE A 190 -13.83 0.63 12.32
CA ILE A 190 -12.77 -0.36 12.12
C ILE A 190 -13.17 -1.60 12.92
N ASN A 191 -13.25 -2.74 12.25
CA ASN A 191 -13.56 -4.00 12.90
C ASN A 191 -12.39 -4.40 13.83
N ASN A 192 -12.66 -5.18 14.89
CA ASN A 192 -11.62 -5.67 15.81
C ASN A 192 -11.47 -7.18 15.73
#